data_AF-A0A8H7KRW8-F1
#
_entry.id   AF-A0A8H7KRW8-F1
#
_cell.length_a   1.000
_cell.length_b   1.000
_cell.length_c   1.000
_cell.angle_alpha   90.00
_cell.angle_beta   90.00
_cell.angle_gamma   90.00
#
_symmetry.space_group_name_H-M   'P 1'
#
loop_
_entity.id
_entity.type
_entity.pdbx_description
1 polymer ?
#
loop_
_entity_poly.entity_id
_entity_poly.type
_entity_poly.pdbx_seq_one_letter_code
_entity_poly.pdbx_strand_id
1 'polypeptide(L)'
;MPSKSKTQPVYWPSRNPKLVLSTVLPFAGSDRLEFRMFPAATLLAFSFFAAVRAQQIGTQTAEVHPTLSFQQYTAPGVSTTIAGQVTLDANWRWLHTTSGYTNCYTGNTWDATLCPNPTTCAANCALDGADYSGTYGVTTSGSSLKLDFVTTSTQTNVGSRLYLMASNTKYEIFKPLNQEFTFDVDVSNLPCGLNGAVYFSEMSADGGLAAYSGNKAGAQYGTGYCDSQCPRDLKFINGVANSVGWNATSTNSGTGSLGSCCNEMDIWEANSISAAFTPHPCTVNGQTECTGDACGSPSRYSGVCDPDGCDFNSYRQGNTAFYGPGKTVDTTKPFTIVTQFLTSDNTSTGTLSEIRRLYVQNGVVIQNSQSTIPGVTGNSITQAYCDAQKTAFGDTNDFDTKGGLAALGKSLGRGVVLVLSVWDDYAVNMLWLDSDYPTTSSPTAPGVARGTCATTSGAPADVEKNNANASVTYSNIKIGPIGSTYTGTTGTGTTSVGNGHTTTSTATSSAPSATQTKYGQCGGIGYSGPTACASGSTCKVSNAYYSQCL
;
A
#
# COMPACT_ATOMS: atom_id res chain seq x y z
N MET A 1 50.90 26.68 22.34
CA MET A 1 51.04 28.16 22.31
C MET A 1 50.25 28.71 21.13
N PRO A 2 49.53 29.83 21.30
CA PRO A 2 48.07 29.77 21.19
C PRO A 2 47.40 30.92 20.40
N SER A 3 46.07 30.84 20.36
CA SER A 3 45.12 31.97 20.49
C SER A 3 44.66 32.60 19.15
N LYS A 4 43.39 32.98 18.93
CA LYS A 4 42.34 33.38 19.89
C LYS A 4 40.96 33.39 19.21
N SER A 5 39.97 32.96 19.98
CA SER A 5 38.54 33.24 19.87
C SER A 5 38.20 34.73 19.94
N LYS A 6 37.10 35.16 19.31
CA LYS A 6 36.21 36.20 19.87
C LYS A 6 34.74 35.92 19.53
N THR A 7 33.96 35.84 20.60
CA THR A 7 32.50 35.80 20.73
C THR A 7 31.91 37.22 20.84
N GLN A 8 30.56 37.27 20.84
CA GLN A 8 29.60 38.29 21.37
C GLN A 8 28.88 39.15 20.30
N PRO A 9 27.65 39.68 20.56
CA PRO A 9 26.56 39.19 21.43
C PRO A 9 25.13 39.30 20.81
N VAL A 10 24.19 38.66 21.51
CA VAL A 10 22.72 38.77 21.42
C VAL A 10 22.23 40.06 22.09
N TYR A 11 21.23 40.76 21.53
CA TYR A 11 20.28 41.58 22.32
C TYR A 11 18.96 41.85 21.54
N TRP A 12 17.84 41.50 22.17
CA TRP A 12 16.47 41.98 21.85
C TRP A 12 16.22 43.31 22.59
N PRO A 13 15.28 44.15 22.10
CA PRO A 13 14.15 44.43 22.99
C PRO A 13 12.80 44.55 22.28
N SER A 14 11.76 44.37 23.10
CA SER A 14 10.33 44.43 22.80
C SER A 14 9.74 45.84 22.99
N ARG A 15 8.63 46.11 22.28
CA ARG A 15 7.34 46.71 22.74
C ARG A 15 6.74 47.75 21.78
N ASN A 16 5.50 47.46 21.39
CA ASN A 16 4.41 48.33 20.91
C ASN A 16 4.18 49.55 21.84
N PRO A 17 3.60 50.68 21.38
CA PRO A 17 2.13 50.78 21.23
C PRO A 17 1.57 51.70 20.11
N LYS A 18 0.25 51.53 19.92
CA LYS A 18 -0.71 52.26 19.09
C LYS A 18 -0.63 53.80 19.24
N LEU A 19 -0.96 54.54 18.18
CA LEU A 19 -1.64 55.83 18.30
C LEU A 19 -2.67 56.03 17.17
N VAL A 20 -3.73 56.74 17.55
CA VAL A 20 -5.03 56.91 16.90
C VAL A 20 -5.29 58.42 16.77
N LEU A 21 -6.11 58.77 15.78
CA LEU A 21 -7.05 59.92 15.70
C LEU A 21 -6.68 61.22 14.96
N SER A 22 -7.62 61.55 14.04
CA SER A 22 -8.28 62.86 13.83
C SER A 22 -7.53 63.98 13.10
N THR A 23 -8.12 64.83 12.24
CA THR A 23 -9.53 65.29 12.13
C THR A 23 -9.72 66.14 10.84
N VAL A 24 -10.95 66.14 10.30
CA VAL A 24 -11.74 67.33 9.82
C VAL A 24 -11.63 67.85 8.37
N LEU A 25 -12.68 67.49 7.62
CA LEU A 25 -13.45 68.18 6.54
C LEU A 25 -13.69 69.70 6.79
N PRO A 26 -14.09 70.59 5.82
CA PRO A 26 -15.42 70.46 5.18
C PRO A 26 -15.76 71.23 3.85
N PHE A 27 -17.00 70.97 3.38
CA PHE A 27 -17.91 71.70 2.44
C PHE A 27 -17.45 71.91 0.97
N ALA A 28 -18.28 71.99 -0.07
CA ALA A 28 -19.63 71.57 -0.47
C ALA A 28 -19.83 72.10 -1.91
N GLY A 29 -20.63 71.44 -2.76
CA GLY A 29 -21.03 72.01 -4.06
C GLY A 29 -21.71 71.02 -5.00
N SER A 30 -22.99 71.28 -5.28
CA SER A 30 -23.88 70.61 -6.24
C SER A 30 -23.29 70.50 -7.65
N ASP A 31 -23.57 69.39 -8.37
CA ASP A 31 -24.33 69.47 -9.62
C ASP A 31 -24.68 68.09 -10.24
N ARG A 32 -25.94 68.00 -10.68
CA ARG A 32 -26.54 67.22 -11.79
C ARG A 32 -26.37 65.69 -11.84
N LEU A 33 -27.50 65.00 -11.65
CA LEU A 33 -27.77 63.67 -12.17
C LEU A 33 -27.78 63.69 -13.72
N GLU A 34 -26.88 62.95 -14.34
CA GLU A 34 -27.05 62.43 -15.70
C GLU A 34 -27.18 60.91 -15.65
N PHE A 35 -28.36 60.41 -16.03
CA PHE A 35 -28.58 59.01 -16.35
C PHE A 35 -27.79 58.66 -17.61
N ARG A 36 -26.60 58.07 -17.46
CA ARG A 36 -25.93 57.38 -18.56
C ARG A 36 -26.45 55.94 -18.62
N MET A 37 -27.38 55.70 -19.56
CA MET A 37 -27.69 54.35 -20.03
C MET A 37 -26.39 53.72 -20.55
N PHE A 38 -25.88 52.73 -19.83
CA PHE A 38 -24.85 51.85 -20.36
C PHE A 38 -25.43 51.08 -21.56
N PRO A 39 -24.74 51.04 -22.71
CA PRO A 39 -25.22 50.28 -23.85
C PRO A 39 -25.21 48.79 -23.51
N ALA A 40 -26.34 48.12 -23.74
CA ALA A 40 -26.57 46.69 -23.57
C ALA A 40 -25.69 45.78 -24.46
N ALA A 41 -24.65 46.33 -25.09
CA ALA A 41 -23.70 45.63 -25.95
C ALA A 41 -22.40 45.19 -25.24
N THR A 42 -22.25 45.51 -23.95
CA THR A 42 -21.03 45.16 -23.17
C THR A 42 -21.21 43.95 -22.24
N LEU A 43 -22.32 43.22 -22.37
CA LEU A 43 -22.64 42.02 -21.59
C LEU A 43 -22.56 40.71 -22.40
N LEU A 44 -21.90 40.74 -23.56
CA LEU A 44 -21.69 39.58 -24.44
C LEU A 44 -20.21 39.21 -24.62
N ALA A 45 -19.31 39.86 -23.89
CA ALA A 45 -17.86 39.60 -23.93
C ALA A 45 -17.33 38.81 -22.70
N PHE A 46 -18.19 38.44 -21.74
CA PHE A 46 -17.85 37.57 -20.61
C PHE A 46 -18.46 36.16 -20.70
N SER A 47 -18.99 35.78 -21.87
CA SER A 47 -19.59 34.45 -22.11
C SER A 47 -18.63 33.45 -22.78
N PHE A 48 -17.38 33.84 -23.06
CA PHE A 48 -16.33 32.86 -23.32
C PHE A 48 -15.85 32.33 -21.97
N PHE A 49 -16.61 31.41 -21.39
CA PHE A 49 -16.02 30.43 -20.50
C PHE A 49 -14.81 29.86 -21.23
N ALA A 50 -13.62 30.11 -20.71
CA ALA A 50 -12.47 29.32 -21.08
C ALA A 50 -12.86 27.87 -20.79
N ALA A 51 -13.13 27.09 -21.84
CA ALA A 51 -13.26 25.65 -21.73
C ALA A 51 -11.87 25.14 -21.30
N VAL A 52 -11.67 25.05 -19.99
CA VAL A 52 -10.41 24.56 -19.42
C VAL A 52 -10.36 23.06 -19.69
N ARG A 53 -9.34 22.69 -20.46
CA ARG A 53 -9.09 21.40 -21.10
C ARG A 53 -8.57 20.39 -20.07
N ALA A 54 -9.25 19.25 -19.90
CA ALA A 54 -8.96 18.29 -18.82
C ALA A 54 -9.50 16.87 -19.13
N GLN A 55 -8.93 15.80 -18.59
CA GLN A 55 -9.50 14.46 -18.49
C GLN A 55 -10.87 14.55 -17.81
N GLN A 56 -11.91 14.13 -18.53
CA GLN A 56 -13.30 14.38 -18.14
C GLN A 56 -13.95 13.19 -17.46
N ILE A 57 -15.17 13.42 -16.96
CA ILE A 57 -16.05 12.40 -16.40
C ILE A 57 -17.02 11.92 -17.49
N GLY A 58 -17.02 10.62 -17.75
CA GLY A 58 -18.02 9.95 -18.58
C GLY A 58 -19.32 9.80 -17.81
N THR A 59 -20.44 9.77 -18.53
CA THR A 59 -21.77 9.68 -17.93
C THR A 59 -22.61 8.56 -18.55
N GLN A 60 -22.00 7.66 -19.32
CA GLN A 60 -22.73 6.57 -19.95
C GLN A 60 -22.98 5.45 -18.94
N THR A 61 -22.03 5.25 -18.04
CA THR A 61 -22.13 4.35 -16.89
C THR A 61 -22.01 5.16 -15.61
N ALA A 62 -22.98 5.04 -14.70
CA ALA A 62 -22.89 5.69 -13.40
C ALA A 62 -21.80 5.03 -12.54
N GLU A 63 -20.94 5.84 -11.93
CA GLU A 63 -19.95 5.32 -10.98
C GLU A 63 -20.57 5.09 -9.60
N VAL A 64 -20.63 3.82 -9.19
CA VAL A 64 -21.14 3.40 -7.88
C VAL A 64 -20.12 2.50 -7.21
N HIS A 65 -19.43 3.01 -6.20
CA HIS A 65 -18.40 2.29 -5.46
C HIS A 65 -18.98 1.13 -4.65
N PRO A 66 -18.45 -0.11 -4.79
CA PRO A 66 -18.77 -1.20 -3.89
C PRO A 66 -18.36 -0.88 -2.45
N THR A 67 -19.22 -1.19 -1.48
CA THR A 67 -18.94 -0.94 -0.06
C THR A 67 -17.93 -1.95 0.49
N LEU A 68 -17.04 -1.51 1.36
CA LEU A 68 -16.08 -2.37 2.05
C LEU A 68 -15.82 -1.80 3.44
N SER A 69 -16.36 -2.44 4.48
CA SER A 69 -16.12 -2.00 5.84
C SER A 69 -14.76 -2.47 6.37
N PHE A 70 -14.16 -1.66 7.24
CA PHE A 70 -12.94 -2.01 7.97
C PHE A 70 -13.07 -1.57 9.43
N GLN A 71 -12.14 -1.97 10.28
CA GLN A 71 -12.18 -1.65 11.71
C GLN A 71 -11.01 -0.79 12.13
N GLN A 72 -11.29 0.21 12.97
CA GLN A 72 -10.27 1.00 13.64
C GLN A 72 -10.26 0.66 15.13
N TYR A 73 -9.13 0.20 15.63
CA TYR A 73 -8.92 -0.17 17.03
C TYR A 73 -8.25 0.98 17.78
N THR A 74 -8.66 1.18 19.04
CA THR A 74 -8.01 2.13 19.97
C THR A 74 -7.28 1.40 21.09
N ALA A 75 -7.64 0.13 21.35
CA ALA A 75 -7.00 -0.79 22.27
C ALA A 75 -7.40 -2.23 21.90
N PRO A 76 -6.69 -3.26 22.40
CA PRO A 76 -7.12 -4.65 22.21
C PRO A 76 -8.60 -4.85 22.60
N GLY A 77 -9.39 -5.38 21.66
CA GLY A 77 -10.83 -5.62 21.86
C GLY A 77 -11.73 -4.37 21.80
N VAL A 78 -11.18 -3.16 21.60
CA VAL A 78 -11.94 -1.91 21.49
C VAL A 78 -11.78 -1.36 20.07
N SER A 79 -12.84 -1.49 19.26
CA SER A 79 -12.83 -1.04 17.87
C SER A 79 -14.15 -0.39 17.44
N THR A 80 -14.06 0.41 16.39
CA THR A 80 -15.20 0.96 15.65
C THR A 80 -15.17 0.47 14.21
N THR A 81 -16.30 0.01 13.70
CA THR A 81 -16.45 -0.30 12.27
C THR A 81 -16.61 0.99 11.48
N ILE A 82 -15.76 1.18 10.47
CA ILE A 82 -15.82 2.26 9.52
C ILE A 82 -16.49 1.75 8.25
N ALA A 83 -17.51 2.47 7.77
CA ALA A 83 -18.17 2.20 6.50
C ALA A 83 -17.31 2.79 5.37
N GLY A 84 -16.46 1.96 4.77
CA GLY A 84 -15.66 2.32 3.60
C GLY A 84 -16.31 1.86 2.30
N GLN A 85 -15.65 2.18 1.20
CA GLN A 85 -15.96 1.72 -0.15
C GLN A 85 -14.67 1.63 -0.98
N VAL A 86 -14.72 1.01 -2.15
CA VAL A 86 -13.56 0.88 -3.04
C VAL A 86 -13.83 1.47 -4.42
N THR A 87 -12.79 2.01 -5.05
CA THR A 87 -12.86 2.49 -6.43
C THR A 87 -11.85 1.76 -7.31
N LEU A 88 -12.23 1.46 -8.55
CA LEU A 88 -11.36 0.88 -9.56
C LEU A 88 -10.39 1.94 -10.12
N ASP A 89 -9.14 1.54 -10.31
CA ASP A 89 -8.10 2.35 -10.95
C ASP A 89 -8.50 2.83 -12.36
N ALA A 90 -8.13 4.08 -12.66
CA ALA A 90 -8.46 4.75 -13.91
C ALA A 90 -7.99 4.02 -15.18
N ASN A 91 -6.92 3.23 -15.12
CA ASN A 91 -6.33 2.55 -16.26
C ASN A 91 -7.24 1.44 -16.82
N TRP A 92 -8.10 0.85 -15.97
CA TRP A 92 -9.06 -0.18 -16.39
C TRP A 92 -10.32 0.38 -17.02
N ARG A 93 -10.64 1.65 -16.76
CA ARG A 93 -11.91 2.24 -17.16
C ARG A 93 -11.98 2.42 -18.67
N TRP A 94 -13.19 2.30 -19.19
CA TRP A 94 -13.47 2.68 -20.56
C TRP A 94 -13.20 4.18 -20.75
N LEU A 95 -12.47 4.49 -21.81
CA LEU A 95 -12.06 5.85 -22.16
C LEU A 95 -12.65 6.23 -23.52
N HIS A 96 -13.59 7.14 -23.51
CA HIS A 96 -14.34 7.54 -24.70
C HIS A 96 -14.45 9.06 -24.85
N THR A 97 -14.88 9.51 -26.01
CA THR A 97 -15.14 10.93 -26.26
C THR A 97 -16.18 11.49 -25.30
N THR A 98 -15.99 12.72 -24.83
CA THR A 98 -16.93 13.43 -23.93
C THR A 98 -18.34 13.60 -24.48
N SER A 99 -18.50 13.58 -25.81
CA SER A 99 -19.78 13.79 -26.50
C SER A 99 -20.45 12.51 -27.01
N GLY A 100 -19.87 11.33 -26.78
CA GLY A 100 -20.37 10.10 -27.41
C GLY A 100 -19.65 8.83 -26.93
N TYR A 101 -19.67 7.79 -27.76
CA TYR A 101 -19.18 6.44 -27.43
C TYR A 101 -17.88 6.07 -28.18
N THR A 102 -17.27 7.00 -28.91
CA THR A 102 -16.06 6.70 -29.68
C THR A 102 -14.87 6.53 -28.73
N ASN A 103 -14.17 5.40 -28.82
CA ASN A 103 -13.02 5.13 -27.97
C ASN A 103 -11.88 6.10 -28.24
N CYS A 104 -11.30 6.66 -27.17
CA CYS A 104 -10.03 7.38 -27.26
C CYS A 104 -8.82 6.44 -27.22
N TYR A 105 -9.01 5.23 -26.68
CA TYR A 105 -7.99 4.21 -26.53
C TYR A 105 -8.65 2.83 -26.73
N THR A 106 -8.10 2.00 -27.62
CA THR A 106 -8.63 0.66 -27.92
C THR A 106 -7.49 -0.35 -27.96
N GLY A 107 -7.64 -1.47 -27.23
CA GLY A 107 -6.58 -2.45 -27.04
C GLY A 107 -5.39 -1.77 -26.35
N ASN A 108 -4.35 -1.49 -27.13
CA ASN A 108 -3.13 -0.85 -26.66
C ASN A 108 -2.78 0.47 -27.40
N THR A 109 -3.73 1.06 -28.14
CA THR A 109 -3.46 2.18 -29.06
C THR A 109 -4.40 3.36 -28.82
N TRP A 110 -3.83 4.58 -28.79
CA TRP A 110 -4.57 5.85 -28.75
C TRP A 110 -5.14 6.22 -30.13
N ASP A 111 -6.34 6.78 -30.18
CA ASP A 111 -6.89 7.37 -31.40
C ASP A 111 -6.15 8.69 -31.71
N ALA A 112 -5.40 8.73 -32.81
CA ALA A 112 -4.57 9.89 -33.15
C ALA A 112 -5.36 11.18 -33.48
N THR A 113 -6.63 11.06 -33.86
CA THR A 113 -7.49 12.22 -34.15
C THR A 113 -8.03 12.83 -32.87
N LEU A 114 -8.44 11.98 -31.92
CA LEU A 114 -8.96 12.41 -30.62
C LEU A 114 -7.82 12.81 -29.66
N CYS A 115 -6.66 12.16 -29.80
CA CYS A 115 -5.48 12.31 -28.95
C CYS A 115 -4.24 12.75 -29.74
N PRO A 116 -4.26 13.91 -30.44
CA PRO A 116 -3.11 14.40 -31.19
C PRO A 116 -1.98 14.94 -30.29
N ASN A 117 -2.30 15.24 -29.03
CA ASN A 117 -1.34 15.61 -27.99
C ASN A 117 -1.94 15.35 -26.59
N PRO A 118 -1.10 15.28 -25.53
CA PRO A 118 -1.53 14.97 -24.17
C PRO A 118 -2.70 15.79 -23.62
N THR A 119 -2.65 17.13 -23.80
CA THR A 119 -3.65 18.04 -23.25
C THR A 119 -4.98 17.97 -24.02
N THR A 120 -4.93 17.90 -25.35
CA THR A 120 -6.13 17.73 -26.17
C THR A 120 -6.79 16.39 -25.92
N CYS A 121 -6.00 15.31 -25.81
CA CYS A 121 -6.52 13.99 -25.49
C CYS A 121 -7.25 13.99 -24.15
N ALA A 122 -6.65 14.57 -23.11
CA ALA A 122 -7.32 14.75 -21.83
C ALA A 122 -8.65 15.49 -22.00
N ALA A 123 -8.65 16.64 -22.67
CA ALA A 123 -9.88 17.42 -22.93
C ALA A 123 -11.00 16.65 -23.64
N ASN A 124 -10.64 15.80 -24.59
CA ASN A 124 -11.58 15.10 -25.46
C ASN A 124 -12.12 13.82 -24.83
N CYS A 125 -11.41 13.26 -23.84
CA CYS A 125 -11.62 11.91 -23.36
C CYS A 125 -12.09 11.87 -21.91
N ALA A 126 -13.03 10.99 -21.64
CA ALA A 126 -13.74 10.88 -20.39
C ALA A 126 -13.60 9.46 -19.81
N LEU A 127 -13.25 9.36 -18.52
CA LEU A 127 -13.31 8.10 -17.79
C LEU A 127 -14.76 7.83 -17.41
N ASP A 128 -15.29 6.68 -17.81
CA ASP A 128 -16.66 6.30 -17.48
C ASP A 128 -16.76 5.53 -16.15
N GLY A 129 -17.99 5.35 -15.67
CA GLY A 129 -18.26 4.47 -14.53
C GLY A 129 -17.93 3.00 -14.82
N ALA A 130 -17.88 2.19 -13.78
CA ALA A 130 -17.53 0.78 -13.87
C ALA A 130 -18.68 -0.16 -13.44
N ASP A 131 -18.99 -1.16 -14.27
CA ASP A 131 -19.70 -2.36 -13.82
C ASP A 131 -18.70 -3.30 -13.12
N TYR A 132 -18.49 -3.03 -11.82
CA TYR A 132 -17.51 -3.72 -10.98
C TYR A 132 -17.58 -5.24 -11.07
N SER A 133 -18.78 -5.81 -10.94
CA SER A 133 -18.95 -7.27 -10.91
C SER A 133 -18.94 -7.86 -12.32
N GLY A 134 -19.79 -7.35 -13.22
CA GLY A 134 -20.01 -7.97 -14.51
C GLY A 134 -18.87 -7.77 -15.51
N THR A 135 -18.11 -6.67 -15.39
CA THR A 135 -16.99 -6.37 -16.29
C THR A 135 -15.63 -6.67 -15.67
N TYR A 136 -15.46 -6.41 -14.36
CA TYR A 136 -14.15 -6.46 -13.71
C TYR A 136 -14.00 -7.55 -12.64
N GLY A 137 -15.05 -8.34 -12.36
CA GLY A 137 -14.95 -9.45 -11.39
C GLY A 137 -14.72 -8.99 -9.96
N VAL A 138 -15.14 -7.76 -9.63
CA VAL A 138 -15.01 -7.17 -8.30
C VAL A 138 -16.32 -7.31 -7.56
N THR A 139 -16.29 -7.99 -6.41
CA THR A 139 -17.46 -8.12 -5.53
C THR A 139 -17.11 -7.85 -4.08
N THR A 140 -18.04 -7.26 -3.35
CA THR A 140 -17.90 -7.03 -1.91
C THR A 140 -19.08 -7.56 -1.12
N SER A 141 -18.81 -7.94 0.13
CA SER A 141 -19.84 -8.32 1.11
C SER A 141 -19.36 -7.98 2.51
N GLY A 142 -19.91 -6.91 3.10
CA GLY A 142 -19.50 -6.43 4.41
C GLY A 142 -18.04 -5.97 4.41
N SER A 143 -17.18 -6.70 5.12
CA SER A 143 -15.74 -6.43 5.20
C SER A 143 -14.90 -7.28 4.24
N SER A 144 -15.52 -7.96 3.28
CA SER A 144 -14.85 -8.83 2.30
C SER A 144 -14.89 -8.24 0.90
N LEU A 145 -13.76 -8.31 0.20
CA LEU A 145 -13.54 -7.95 -1.20
C LEU A 145 -12.95 -9.17 -1.92
N LYS A 146 -13.64 -9.64 -2.95
CA LYS A 146 -13.14 -10.69 -3.86
C LYS A 146 -12.82 -10.08 -5.21
N LEU A 147 -11.63 -10.40 -5.72
CA LEU A 147 -11.15 -10.02 -7.04
C LEU A 147 -10.94 -11.29 -7.87
N ASP A 148 -11.71 -11.43 -8.94
CA ASP A 148 -11.50 -12.47 -9.94
C ASP A 148 -10.40 -12.04 -10.92
N PHE A 149 -9.60 -13.01 -11.36
CA PHE A 149 -8.48 -12.75 -12.24
C PHE A 149 -8.93 -12.46 -13.67
N VAL A 150 -9.76 -13.30 -14.29
CA VAL A 150 -10.31 -13.06 -15.63
C VAL A 150 -11.83 -12.91 -15.57
N THR A 151 -12.35 -11.84 -16.14
CA THR A 151 -13.79 -11.61 -16.29
C THR A 151 -14.12 -11.39 -17.76
N THR A 152 -15.02 -12.20 -18.31
CA THR A 152 -15.43 -12.08 -19.72
C THR A 152 -16.83 -11.48 -19.81
N SER A 153 -16.91 -10.31 -20.44
CA SER A 153 -18.15 -9.62 -20.77
C SER A 153 -18.19 -9.33 -22.27
N THR A 154 -18.55 -8.12 -22.71
CA THR A 154 -18.32 -7.66 -24.09
C THR A 154 -16.83 -7.64 -24.44
N GLN A 155 -15.97 -7.42 -23.44
CA GLN A 155 -14.52 -7.53 -23.53
C GLN A 155 -14.02 -8.46 -22.42
N THR A 156 -12.83 -9.03 -22.60
CA THR A 156 -12.16 -9.79 -21.54
C THR A 156 -11.31 -8.83 -20.73
N ASN A 157 -11.59 -8.77 -19.43
CA ASN A 157 -10.78 -8.08 -18.43
C ASN A 157 -9.83 -9.07 -17.75
N VAL A 158 -8.60 -8.62 -17.48
CA VAL A 158 -7.58 -9.34 -16.72
C VAL A 158 -7.13 -8.47 -15.56
N GLY A 159 -7.18 -9.04 -14.36
CA GLY A 159 -6.80 -8.38 -13.12
C GLY A 159 -7.66 -7.18 -12.74
N SER A 160 -7.33 -6.59 -11.59
CA SER A 160 -7.88 -5.32 -11.15
C SER A 160 -6.99 -4.69 -10.09
N ARG A 161 -7.05 -3.35 -9.97
CA ARG A 161 -6.43 -2.57 -8.88
C ARG A 161 -7.45 -1.62 -8.29
N LEU A 162 -7.62 -1.66 -6.98
CA LEU A 162 -8.61 -0.89 -6.25
C LEU A 162 -8.00 -0.11 -5.10
N TYR A 163 -8.64 1.00 -4.77
CA TYR A 163 -8.26 1.87 -3.67
C TYR A 163 -9.37 1.96 -2.63
N LEU A 164 -9.01 1.91 -1.35
CA LEU A 164 -9.97 2.17 -0.28
C LEU A 164 -10.30 3.67 -0.20
N MET A 165 -11.58 3.98 -0.08
CA MET A 165 -12.13 5.33 -0.11
C MET A 165 -12.72 5.73 1.24
N ALA A 166 -12.41 6.95 1.69
CA ALA A 166 -13.02 7.59 2.86
C ALA A 166 -14.42 8.17 2.56
N SER A 167 -14.65 8.55 1.29
CA SER A 167 -15.88 9.16 0.79
C SER A 167 -15.98 8.94 -0.71
N ASN A 168 -16.98 9.50 -1.41
CA ASN A 168 -17.08 9.36 -2.88
C ASN A 168 -15.96 10.06 -3.65
N THR A 169 -15.22 11.00 -3.03
CA THR A 169 -14.26 11.86 -3.74
C THR A 169 -12.88 11.87 -3.11
N LYS A 170 -12.65 11.08 -2.06
CA LYS A 170 -11.36 11.00 -1.37
C LYS A 170 -11.03 9.56 -0.98
N TYR A 171 -9.79 9.16 -1.23
CA TYR A 171 -9.18 7.95 -0.67
C TYR A 171 -9.10 8.01 0.85
N GLU A 172 -9.10 6.84 1.48
CA GLU A 172 -8.75 6.71 2.90
C GLU A 172 -7.23 6.87 3.06
N ILE A 173 -6.82 7.74 3.98
CA ILE A 173 -5.41 8.03 4.24
C ILE A 173 -4.96 7.39 5.55
N PHE A 174 -4.13 6.37 5.43
CA PHE A 174 -3.55 5.64 6.55
C PHE A 174 -2.26 6.30 7.03
N LYS A 175 -2.02 6.27 8.34
CA LYS A 175 -0.77 6.71 8.97
C LYS A 175 -0.25 5.62 9.91
N PRO A 176 0.43 4.60 9.37
CA PRO A 176 0.66 3.36 10.12
C PRO A 176 1.87 3.40 11.06
N LEU A 177 2.61 4.52 11.16
CA LEU A 177 3.73 4.62 12.11
C LEU A 177 3.29 4.35 13.55
N ASN A 178 3.97 3.40 14.20
CA ASN A 178 3.65 2.88 15.54
C ASN A 178 2.22 2.31 15.66
N GLN A 179 1.71 1.78 14.56
CA GLN A 179 0.45 1.05 14.45
C GLN A 179 0.72 -0.34 13.87
N GLU A 180 -0.30 -1.19 13.91
CA GLU A 180 -0.35 -2.41 13.11
C GLU A 180 -1.52 -2.37 12.13
N PHE A 181 -1.28 -2.94 10.95
CA PHE A 181 -2.27 -3.16 9.91
C PHE A 181 -2.48 -4.65 9.71
N THR A 182 -3.74 -5.07 9.73
CA THR A 182 -4.12 -6.49 9.75
C THR A 182 -5.25 -6.73 8.76
N PHE A 183 -5.22 -7.88 8.10
CA PHE A 183 -6.31 -8.33 7.24
C PHE A 183 -6.31 -9.86 7.14
N ASP A 184 -7.44 -10.44 6.80
CA ASP A 184 -7.57 -11.84 6.44
C ASP A 184 -7.47 -11.98 4.93
N VAL A 185 -6.82 -13.05 4.46
CA VAL A 185 -6.67 -13.33 3.03
C VAL A 185 -6.98 -14.79 2.73
N ASP A 186 -7.61 -15.02 1.57
CA ASP A 186 -7.69 -16.33 0.93
C ASP A 186 -6.94 -16.29 -0.41
N VAL A 187 -5.81 -16.98 -0.46
CA VAL A 187 -4.96 -17.15 -1.65
C VAL A 187 -5.03 -18.58 -2.21
N SER A 188 -5.94 -19.42 -1.71
CA SER A 188 -6.01 -20.85 -2.08
C SER A 188 -6.29 -21.06 -3.58
N ASN A 189 -6.89 -20.06 -4.22
CA ASN A 189 -7.18 -20.02 -5.65
C ASN A 189 -6.27 -19.07 -6.44
N LEU A 190 -5.05 -18.81 -5.95
CA LEU A 190 -3.99 -18.08 -6.66
C LEU A 190 -2.81 -19.01 -6.97
N PRO A 191 -2.66 -19.52 -8.20
CA PRO A 191 -1.53 -20.37 -8.60
C PRO A 191 -0.24 -19.56 -8.87
N CYS A 192 0.83 -20.27 -9.25
CA CYS A 192 2.06 -19.69 -9.79
C CYS A 192 1.76 -18.68 -10.91
N GLY A 193 2.53 -17.59 -10.96
CA GLY A 193 2.39 -16.56 -11.99
C GLY A 193 1.41 -15.44 -11.67
N LEU A 194 0.60 -15.59 -10.62
CA LEU A 194 -0.29 -14.54 -10.13
C LEU A 194 0.24 -13.89 -8.87
N ASN A 195 -0.19 -12.66 -8.63
CA ASN A 195 0.04 -11.94 -7.40
C ASN A 195 -1.26 -11.27 -6.95
N GLY A 196 -1.74 -11.67 -5.77
CA GLY A 196 -2.70 -10.90 -5.01
C GLY A 196 -1.97 -9.96 -4.07
N ALA A 197 -1.95 -8.66 -4.40
CA ALA A 197 -1.20 -7.67 -3.65
C ALA A 197 -2.08 -6.75 -2.78
N VAL A 198 -1.61 -6.50 -1.56
CA VAL A 198 -2.12 -5.49 -0.62
C VAL A 198 -0.97 -4.59 -0.20
N TYR A 199 -1.06 -3.30 -0.49
CA TYR A 199 0.06 -2.40 -0.29
C TYR A 199 -0.39 -0.96 -0.04
N PHE A 200 0.56 -0.13 0.39
CA PHE A 200 0.36 1.29 0.57
C PHE A 200 1.14 2.07 -0.48
N SER A 201 0.47 3.03 -1.12
CA SER A 201 1.07 3.97 -2.06
C SER A 201 0.89 5.40 -1.56
N GLU A 202 1.92 6.25 -1.73
CA GLU A 202 1.90 7.66 -1.31
C GLU A 202 1.14 8.58 -2.29
N MET A 203 -0.07 8.17 -2.66
CA MET A 203 -0.99 8.93 -3.50
C MET A 203 -1.63 10.11 -2.76
N SER A 204 -1.99 11.15 -3.50
CA SER A 204 -2.83 12.23 -2.97
C SER A 204 -4.25 11.74 -2.68
N ALA A 205 -4.84 12.17 -1.57
CA ALA A 205 -6.19 11.75 -1.15
C ALA A 205 -7.29 12.00 -2.19
N ASP A 206 -7.12 12.94 -3.12
CA ASP A 206 -8.12 13.27 -4.14
C ASP A 206 -7.75 12.82 -5.55
N GLY A 207 -6.75 11.95 -5.67
CA GLY A 207 -6.27 11.44 -6.95
C GLY A 207 -5.69 12.52 -7.86
N GLY A 208 -5.24 13.66 -7.30
CA GLY A 208 -4.65 14.78 -8.02
C GLY A 208 -5.66 15.81 -8.52
N LEU A 209 -6.92 15.72 -8.11
CA LEU A 209 -8.00 16.59 -8.58
C LEU A 209 -7.72 18.08 -8.29
N ALA A 210 -7.27 18.40 -7.07
CA ALA A 210 -6.97 19.78 -6.70
C ALA A 210 -5.65 20.29 -7.31
N ALA A 211 -4.66 19.41 -7.48
CA ALA A 211 -3.33 19.79 -7.96
C ALA A 211 -3.30 20.02 -9.47
N TYR A 212 -4.11 19.29 -10.23
CA TYR A 212 -4.04 19.26 -11.68
C TYR A 212 -5.36 19.68 -12.29
N SER A 213 -5.43 20.91 -12.82
CA SER A 213 -6.65 21.42 -13.46
C SER A 213 -7.13 20.56 -14.64
N GLY A 214 -6.19 19.82 -15.24
CA GLY A 214 -6.42 18.83 -16.28
C GLY A 214 -7.05 17.52 -15.79
N ASN A 215 -7.26 17.32 -14.49
CA ASN A 215 -8.01 16.19 -13.95
C ASN A 215 -9.37 16.68 -13.47
N LYS A 216 -10.47 16.17 -14.03
CA LYS A 216 -11.84 16.40 -13.52
C LYS A 216 -12.44 15.18 -12.83
N ALA A 217 -11.82 14.02 -12.97
CA ALA A 217 -12.37 12.75 -12.49
C ALA A 217 -11.95 12.47 -11.04
N GLY A 218 -10.66 12.65 -10.71
CA GLY A 218 -10.14 12.53 -9.35
C GLY A 218 -10.25 11.12 -8.76
N ALA A 219 -10.11 11.03 -7.44
CA ALA A 219 -10.22 9.78 -6.70
C ALA A 219 -11.54 9.04 -6.93
N GLN A 220 -12.64 9.73 -7.27
CA GLN A 220 -13.91 9.09 -7.61
C GLN A 220 -13.78 8.10 -8.78
N TYR A 221 -12.85 8.36 -9.71
CA TYR A 221 -12.60 7.48 -10.86
C TYR A 221 -11.20 6.84 -10.80
N GLY A 222 -10.61 6.73 -9.61
CA GLY A 222 -9.37 6.00 -9.41
C GLY A 222 -8.12 6.65 -10.04
N THR A 223 -8.05 7.97 -10.15
CA THR A 223 -6.88 8.65 -10.76
C THR A 223 -5.74 8.87 -9.77
N GLY A 224 -4.53 9.15 -10.30
CA GLY A 224 -3.40 9.64 -9.51
C GLY A 224 -2.54 8.54 -8.88
N TYR A 225 -2.62 7.32 -9.40
CA TYR A 225 -1.76 6.22 -9.00
C TYR A 225 -0.29 6.53 -9.21
N CYS A 226 0.53 5.98 -8.32
CA CYS A 226 1.98 6.00 -8.37
C CYS A 226 2.48 4.81 -7.54
N ASP A 227 3.71 4.40 -7.79
CA ASP A 227 4.40 3.39 -6.98
C ASP A 227 5.92 3.55 -7.14
N SER A 228 6.70 2.61 -6.57
CA SER A 228 8.16 2.65 -6.60
C SER A 228 8.78 2.27 -7.94
N GLN A 229 8.03 1.64 -8.84
CA GLN A 229 8.42 1.32 -10.21
C GLN A 229 8.28 2.51 -11.16
N CYS A 230 7.74 3.63 -10.68
CA CYS A 230 7.49 4.82 -11.50
C CYS A 230 6.70 4.51 -12.79
N PRO A 231 5.53 3.85 -12.70
CA PRO A 231 4.80 3.24 -13.81
C PRO A 231 4.54 4.22 -14.94
N ARG A 232 4.89 3.79 -16.15
CA ARG A 232 4.72 4.54 -17.40
C ARG A 232 3.55 4.05 -18.24
N ASP A 233 2.85 3.03 -17.77
CA ASP A 233 1.69 2.42 -18.43
C ASP A 233 0.36 3.13 -18.12
N LEU A 234 0.38 4.07 -17.17
CA LEU A 234 -0.78 4.86 -16.83
C LEU A 234 -1.20 5.74 -18.00
N LYS A 235 -2.45 5.60 -18.43
CA LYS A 235 -3.05 6.40 -19.50
C LYS A 235 -3.09 7.90 -19.17
N PHE A 236 -3.21 8.26 -17.89
CA PHE A 236 -3.25 9.65 -17.43
C PHE A 236 -2.34 9.86 -16.23
N ILE A 237 -1.50 10.90 -16.30
CA ILE A 237 -0.63 11.35 -15.22
C ILE A 237 -0.78 12.88 -15.16
N ASN A 238 -0.94 13.43 -13.95
CA ASN A 238 -1.02 14.89 -13.72
C ASN A 238 -2.06 15.65 -14.57
N GLY A 239 -3.18 14.99 -14.89
CA GLY A 239 -4.26 15.59 -15.68
C GLY A 239 -3.97 15.70 -17.19
N VAL A 240 -2.96 15.00 -17.70
CA VAL A 240 -2.67 14.89 -19.14
C VAL A 240 -2.62 13.43 -19.57
N ALA A 241 -2.95 13.15 -20.84
CA ALA A 241 -2.86 11.79 -21.37
C ALA A 241 -1.40 11.43 -21.69
N ASN A 242 -0.98 10.22 -21.32
CA ASN A 242 0.37 9.72 -21.56
C ASN A 242 0.55 9.19 -23.00
N SER A 243 0.12 9.97 -24.00
CA SER A 243 0.06 9.56 -25.42
C SER A 243 1.38 9.74 -26.17
N VAL A 244 2.30 10.55 -25.65
CA VAL A 244 3.60 10.83 -26.30
C VAL A 244 4.54 9.66 -26.11
N GLY A 245 5.15 9.21 -27.22
CA GLY A 245 6.09 8.09 -27.20
C GLY A 245 5.44 6.76 -26.78
N TRP A 246 4.12 6.64 -26.90
CA TRP A 246 3.40 5.45 -26.49
C TRP A 246 3.84 4.21 -27.27
N ASN A 247 4.32 3.20 -26.54
CA ASN A 247 4.77 1.92 -27.08
C ASN A 247 3.96 0.78 -26.47
N ALA A 248 3.27 0.00 -27.31
CA ALA A 248 2.50 -1.16 -26.87
C ALA A 248 3.41 -2.23 -26.23
N THR A 249 2.99 -2.79 -25.10
CA THR A 249 3.73 -3.81 -24.33
C THR A 249 2.92 -5.07 -24.09
N SER A 250 1.59 -5.01 -24.22
CA SER A 250 0.69 -6.15 -24.18
C SER A 250 -0.51 -5.90 -25.10
N THR A 251 -1.52 -6.78 -25.08
CA THR A 251 -2.79 -6.59 -25.79
C THR A 251 -3.55 -5.36 -25.32
N ASN A 252 -3.44 -5.00 -24.03
CA ASN A 252 -4.25 -3.95 -23.40
C ASN A 252 -3.43 -2.79 -22.80
N SER A 253 -2.11 -2.93 -22.74
CA SER A 253 -1.20 -1.95 -22.15
C SER A 253 -0.08 -1.52 -23.10
N GLY A 254 0.49 -0.38 -22.78
CA GLY A 254 1.68 0.18 -23.39
C GLY A 254 2.37 1.07 -22.38
N THR A 255 3.44 1.75 -22.79
CA THR A 255 4.14 2.72 -21.95
C THR A 255 4.33 4.03 -22.70
N GLY A 256 4.03 5.15 -22.04
CA GLY A 256 4.26 6.49 -22.58
C GLY A 256 5.55 7.11 -22.07
N SER A 257 5.78 8.38 -22.38
CA SER A 257 6.97 9.12 -21.95
C SER A 257 6.97 9.51 -20.48
N LEU A 258 5.79 9.64 -19.87
CA LEU A 258 5.62 10.02 -18.47
C LEU A 258 5.54 8.77 -17.60
N GLY A 259 6.11 8.84 -16.39
CA GLY A 259 5.88 7.88 -15.31
C GLY A 259 5.41 8.57 -14.02
N SER A 260 4.89 7.80 -13.08
CA SER A 260 4.32 8.31 -11.82
C SER A 260 4.97 7.63 -10.61
N CYS A 261 5.95 8.29 -9.99
CA CYS A 261 6.74 7.75 -8.89
C CYS A 261 6.15 8.11 -7.52
N CYS A 262 6.20 7.20 -6.56
CA CYS A 262 6.10 7.53 -5.13
C CYS A 262 6.59 6.40 -4.24
N ASN A 263 6.77 6.70 -2.94
CA ASN A 263 7.12 5.69 -1.95
C ASN A 263 6.01 4.63 -1.87
N GLU A 264 6.43 3.38 -1.69
CA GLU A 264 5.56 2.22 -1.66
C GLU A 264 5.92 1.30 -0.50
N MET A 265 4.91 0.73 0.14
CA MET A 265 5.07 -0.31 1.14
C MET A 265 4.19 -1.49 0.77
N ASP A 266 4.83 -2.52 0.22
CA ASP A 266 4.20 -3.79 -0.09
C ASP A 266 4.00 -4.60 1.17
N ILE A 267 2.81 -4.46 1.75
CA ILE A 267 2.43 -5.23 2.94
C ILE A 267 2.36 -6.70 2.58
N TRP A 268 1.89 -7.02 1.38
CA TRP A 268 1.65 -8.37 0.95
C TRP A 268 1.66 -8.45 -0.57
N GLU A 269 2.54 -9.29 -1.09
CA GLU A 269 2.52 -9.75 -2.47
C GLU A 269 2.64 -11.27 -2.43
N ALA A 270 1.63 -11.98 -2.92
CA ALA A 270 1.60 -13.42 -2.78
C ALA A 270 0.70 -14.15 -3.77
N ASN A 271 0.98 -15.43 -3.88
CA ASN A 271 0.06 -16.45 -4.33
C ASN A 271 0.08 -17.63 -3.35
N SER A 272 -0.55 -18.74 -3.68
CA SER A 272 -0.58 -19.92 -2.82
C SER A 272 0.80 -20.53 -2.53
N ILE A 273 1.85 -20.18 -3.28
CA ILE A 273 3.18 -20.81 -3.19
C ILE A 273 4.15 -19.99 -2.36
N SER A 274 4.19 -18.68 -2.60
CA SER A 274 5.15 -17.75 -2.00
C SER A 274 4.51 -16.42 -1.64
N ALA A 275 5.14 -15.72 -0.70
CA ALA A 275 4.73 -14.39 -0.27
C ALA A 275 5.94 -13.53 0.11
N ALA A 276 5.86 -12.24 -0.19
CA ALA A 276 6.82 -11.22 0.18
C ALA A 276 6.14 -10.04 0.90
N PHE A 277 6.93 -9.32 1.69
CA PHE A 277 6.59 -7.96 2.12
C PHE A 277 7.84 -7.09 2.00
N THR A 278 7.66 -5.90 1.42
CA THR A 278 8.78 -5.16 0.83
C THR A 278 8.55 -3.65 0.96
N PRO A 279 9.42 -2.92 1.67
CA PRO A 279 9.42 -1.47 1.66
C PRO A 279 10.26 -0.92 0.50
N HIS A 280 9.70 0.06 -0.21
CA HIS A 280 10.33 0.73 -1.35
C HIS A 280 10.37 2.26 -1.14
N PRO A 281 11.51 2.79 -0.67
CA PRO A 281 11.68 4.22 -0.49
C PRO A 281 11.98 4.94 -1.82
N CYS A 282 11.62 6.22 -1.86
CA CYS A 282 11.98 7.14 -2.93
C CYS A 282 12.61 8.41 -2.36
N THR A 283 13.43 9.07 -3.16
CA THR A 283 14.03 10.38 -2.82
C THR A 283 13.04 11.54 -2.96
N VAL A 284 11.87 11.29 -3.54
CA VAL A 284 10.77 12.26 -3.72
C VAL A 284 9.69 12.08 -2.65
N ASN A 285 8.84 13.09 -2.46
CA ASN A 285 7.75 13.06 -1.50
C ASN A 285 6.40 13.07 -2.22
N GLY A 286 5.55 12.08 -1.92
CA GLY A 286 4.27 11.91 -2.59
C GLY A 286 4.42 11.58 -4.08
N GLN A 287 3.28 11.51 -4.76
CA GLN A 287 3.24 11.33 -6.21
C GLN A 287 4.06 12.41 -6.92
N THR A 288 5.00 11.96 -7.77
CA THR A 288 5.88 12.80 -8.57
C THR A 288 5.97 12.24 -9.99
N GLU A 289 5.73 13.06 -11.00
CA GLU A 289 5.93 12.67 -12.38
C GLU A 289 7.42 12.58 -12.72
N CYS A 290 7.78 11.61 -13.55
CA CYS A 290 9.13 11.41 -14.06
C CYS A 290 9.13 11.30 -15.59
N THR A 291 10.32 11.47 -16.18
CA THR A 291 10.62 11.10 -17.57
C THR A 291 12.03 10.51 -17.65
N GLY A 292 12.29 9.67 -18.66
CA GLY A 292 13.63 9.13 -18.93
C GLY A 292 14.28 8.45 -17.71
N ASP A 293 15.52 8.81 -17.42
CA ASP A 293 16.32 8.22 -16.33
C ASP A 293 15.62 8.31 -14.97
N ALA A 294 14.86 9.38 -14.72
CA ALA A 294 14.15 9.58 -13.45
C ALA A 294 13.04 8.53 -13.22
N CYS A 295 12.55 7.88 -14.29
CA CYS A 295 11.63 6.75 -14.22
C CYS A 295 12.36 5.39 -14.20
N GLY A 296 13.68 5.35 -14.05
CA GLY A 296 14.45 4.10 -14.12
C GLY A 296 14.59 3.56 -15.55
N SER A 297 14.69 4.43 -16.56
CA SER A 297 14.87 4.03 -17.96
C SER A 297 16.03 4.80 -18.61
N PRO A 298 17.09 4.12 -19.10
CA PRO A 298 17.13 2.69 -19.42
C PRO A 298 17.51 1.76 -18.26
N SER A 299 18.02 2.28 -17.14
CA SER A 299 18.44 1.47 -15.99
C SER A 299 17.44 1.60 -14.84
N ARG A 300 16.90 0.48 -14.33
CA ARG A 300 15.94 0.50 -13.21
C ARG A 300 16.46 1.27 -11.98
N TYR A 301 17.78 1.25 -11.75
CA TYR A 301 18.44 1.91 -10.60
C TYR A 301 18.76 3.40 -10.79
N SER A 302 18.54 3.97 -11.98
CA SER A 302 18.73 5.42 -12.19
C SER A 302 17.55 6.26 -11.71
N GLY A 303 16.43 5.61 -11.38
CA GLY A 303 15.19 6.27 -10.97
C GLY A 303 15.27 6.97 -9.62
N VAL A 304 14.23 7.73 -9.30
CA VAL A 304 14.08 8.40 -7.99
C VAL A 304 13.59 7.46 -6.88
N CYS A 305 13.15 6.26 -7.24
CA CYS A 305 12.62 5.23 -6.36
C CYS A 305 13.48 3.98 -6.42
N ASP A 306 13.46 3.21 -5.33
CA ASP A 306 14.06 1.88 -5.27
C ASP A 306 13.11 0.86 -5.91
N PRO A 307 13.47 0.28 -7.07
CA PRO A 307 12.61 -0.66 -7.77
C PRO A 307 12.64 -2.08 -7.17
N ASP A 308 13.58 -2.39 -6.28
CA ASP A 308 13.78 -3.74 -5.74
C ASP A 308 13.27 -3.87 -4.31
N GLY A 309 13.42 -2.81 -3.51
CA GLY A 309 13.00 -2.80 -2.11
C GLY A 309 13.91 -3.62 -1.20
N CYS A 310 13.53 -3.70 0.08
CA CYS A 310 14.15 -4.61 1.06
C CYS A 310 13.20 -5.76 1.42
N ASP A 311 13.15 -6.79 0.58
CA ASP A 311 12.14 -7.85 0.66
C ASP A 311 12.41 -8.88 1.75
N PHE A 312 11.32 -9.34 2.40
CA PHE A 312 11.31 -10.56 3.19
C PHE A 312 10.31 -11.57 2.61
N ASN A 313 10.82 -12.51 1.82
CA ASN A 313 10.13 -13.73 1.43
C ASN A 313 10.70 -14.92 2.22
N SER A 314 9.86 -15.63 3.00
CA SER A 314 10.32 -16.72 3.88
C SER A 314 11.07 -17.84 3.14
N TYR A 315 10.63 -18.18 1.91
CA TYR A 315 11.32 -19.17 1.07
C TYR A 315 12.69 -18.64 0.63
N ARG A 316 12.75 -17.39 0.14
CA ARG A 316 13.99 -16.72 -0.27
C ARG A 316 14.99 -16.56 0.88
N GLN A 317 14.48 -16.38 2.09
CA GLN A 317 15.26 -16.35 3.34
C GLN A 317 15.62 -17.74 3.88
N GLY A 318 15.39 -18.79 3.09
CA GLY A 318 15.87 -20.15 3.33
C GLY A 318 14.95 -21.03 4.17
N ASN A 319 13.75 -20.58 4.55
CA ASN A 319 12.73 -21.41 5.18
C ASN A 319 11.65 -21.82 4.18
N THR A 320 11.92 -22.89 3.44
CA THR A 320 11.04 -23.42 2.40
C THR A 320 9.78 -24.13 2.93
N ALA A 321 9.72 -24.45 4.23
CA ALA A 321 8.62 -25.16 4.87
C ALA A 321 7.63 -24.24 5.62
N PHE A 322 7.83 -22.92 5.56
CA PHE A 322 7.02 -21.98 6.33
C PHE A 322 5.69 -21.63 5.66
N TYR A 323 5.71 -21.17 4.42
CA TYR A 323 4.54 -20.66 3.71
C TYR A 323 4.24 -21.48 2.44
N GLY A 324 2.99 -21.88 2.24
CA GLY A 324 2.51 -22.61 1.07
C GLY A 324 1.52 -23.75 1.41
N PRO A 325 1.13 -24.58 0.43
CA PRO A 325 0.05 -25.54 0.64
C PRO A 325 0.44 -26.60 1.68
N GLY A 326 -0.32 -26.70 2.77
CA GLY A 326 -0.06 -27.66 3.86
C GLY A 326 1.18 -27.36 4.72
N LYS A 327 1.75 -26.15 4.63
CA LYS A 327 2.93 -25.73 5.41
C LYS A 327 2.53 -25.07 6.74
N THR A 328 3.49 -24.46 7.44
CA THR A 328 3.26 -23.80 8.74
C THR A 328 2.15 -22.75 8.67
N VAL A 329 2.20 -21.88 7.65
CA VAL A 329 1.08 -21.08 7.18
C VAL A 329 0.52 -21.80 5.96
N ASP A 330 -0.62 -22.47 6.17
CA ASP A 330 -1.26 -23.34 5.18
C ASP A 330 -2.11 -22.50 4.21
N THR A 331 -1.62 -22.32 2.99
CA THR A 331 -2.29 -21.47 1.97
C THR A 331 -3.51 -22.14 1.34
N THR A 332 -3.83 -23.39 1.67
CA THR A 332 -5.07 -24.04 1.23
C THR A 332 -6.31 -23.53 1.96
N LYS A 333 -6.13 -22.65 2.96
CA LYS A 333 -7.18 -22.08 3.79
C LYS A 333 -6.92 -20.58 4.01
N PRO A 334 -7.95 -19.79 4.35
CA PRO A 334 -7.76 -18.42 4.78
C PRO A 334 -6.88 -18.30 6.03
N PHE A 335 -6.19 -17.18 6.17
CA PHE A 335 -5.40 -16.81 7.35
C PHE A 335 -5.34 -15.29 7.51
N THR A 336 -5.02 -14.85 8.72
CA THR A 336 -4.79 -13.44 9.05
C THR A 336 -3.32 -13.10 8.86
N ILE A 337 -3.06 -11.92 8.29
CA ILE A 337 -1.75 -11.28 8.21
C ILE A 337 -1.76 -10.07 9.13
N VAL A 338 -0.73 -9.94 9.96
CA VAL A 338 -0.49 -8.77 10.83
C VAL A 338 0.85 -8.17 10.46
N THR A 339 0.86 -6.86 10.18
CA THR A 339 2.10 -6.11 9.89
C THR A 339 2.23 -4.94 10.84
N GLN A 340 3.33 -4.88 11.57
CA GLN A 340 3.60 -3.89 12.61
C GLN A 340 4.70 -2.94 12.16
N PHE A 341 4.46 -1.63 12.28
CA PHE A 341 5.40 -0.59 11.86
C PHE A 341 5.97 0.10 13.10
N LEU A 342 7.04 -0.47 13.65
CA LEU A 342 7.63 -0.01 14.91
C LEU A 342 8.50 1.22 14.65
N THR A 343 8.43 2.17 15.58
CA THR A 343 9.25 3.37 15.56
C THR A 343 10.30 3.34 16.67
N SER A 344 11.39 4.06 16.47
CA SER A 344 12.56 4.10 17.35
C SER A 344 12.26 4.52 18.79
N ASP A 345 11.15 5.23 19.02
CA ASP A 345 10.74 5.75 20.33
C ASP A 345 9.34 5.29 20.76
N ASN A 346 8.75 4.31 20.05
CA ASN A 346 7.39 3.82 20.26
C ASN A 346 6.31 4.93 20.21
N THR A 347 6.51 5.96 19.40
CA THR A 347 5.52 7.01 19.10
C THR A 347 5.16 7.04 17.63
N SER A 348 4.00 7.59 17.28
CA SER A 348 3.59 7.76 15.87
C SER A 348 4.41 8.81 15.10
N THR A 349 5.33 9.50 15.76
CA THR A 349 6.23 10.51 15.18
C THR A 349 7.69 10.07 15.13
N GLY A 350 8.02 8.93 15.74
CA GLY A 350 9.37 8.38 15.71
C GLY A 350 9.79 7.90 14.33
N THR A 351 11.08 7.67 14.14
CA THR A 351 11.60 7.11 12.88
C THR A 351 11.22 5.63 12.79
N LEU A 352 10.69 5.20 11.64
CA LEU A 352 10.43 3.78 11.38
C LEU A 352 11.74 2.98 11.54
N SER A 353 11.74 2.01 12.43
CA SER A 353 12.94 1.23 12.80
C SER A 353 12.82 -0.25 12.44
N GLU A 354 11.61 -0.79 12.44
CA GLU A 354 11.39 -2.22 12.21
C GLU A 354 9.98 -2.46 11.64
N ILE A 355 9.89 -3.35 10.65
CA ILE A 355 8.62 -3.89 10.15
C ILE A 355 8.53 -5.35 10.53
N ARG A 356 7.58 -5.71 11.41
CA ARG A 356 7.36 -7.10 11.83
C ARG A 356 6.16 -7.72 11.14
N ARG A 357 6.21 -9.03 11.01
CA ARG A 357 5.16 -9.87 10.44
C ARG A 357 4.71 -10.94 11.44
N LEU A 358 3.41 -11.10 11.58
CA LEU A 358 2.79 -12.24 12.22
C LEU A 358 1.67 -12.79 11.34
N TYR A 359 1.32 -14.04 11.56
CA TYR A 359 0.15 -14.68 10.97
C TYR A 359 -0.76 -15.21 12.07
N VAL A 360 -2.06 -15.29 11.82
CA VAL A 360 -2.99 -16.04 12.66
C VAL A 360 -3.75 -17.02 11.79
N GLN A 361 -3.67 -18.29 12.12
CA GLN A 361 -4.41 -19.33 11.41
C GLN A 361 -4.96 -20.34 12.40
N ASN A 362 -6.25 -20.70 12.24
CA ASN A 362 -6.95 -21.59 13.16
C ASN A 362 -6.84 -21.17 14.64
N GLY A 363 -6.83 -19.85 14.91
CA GLY A 363 -6.71 -19.29 16.26
C GLY A 363 -5.31 -19.34 16.88
N VAL A 364 -4.29 -19.78 16.14
CA VAL A 364 -2.89 -19.85 16.58
C VAL A 364 -2.11 -18.69 15.99
N VAL A 365 -1.40 -17.95 16.84
CA VAL A 365 -0.45 -16.91 16.40
C VAL A 365 0.85 -17.57 15.96
N ILE A 366 1.26 -17.29 14.74
CA ILE A 366 2.47 -17.79 14.09
C ILE A 366 3.40 -16.60 13.86
N GLN A 367 4.58 -16.64 14.48
CA GLN A 367 5.63 -15.64 14.22
C GLN A 367 6.19 -15.81 12.81
N ASN A 368 6.64 -14.72 12.19
CA ASN A 368 7.38 -14.83 10.93
C ASN A 368 8.60 -15.75 11.06
N SER A 369 8.95 -16.43 9.98
CA SER A 369 10.10 -17.33 9.94
C SER A 369 11.40 -16.58 10.16
N GLN A 370 12.39 -17.24 10.77
CA GLN A 370 13.75 -16.73 10.86
C GLN A 370 14.46 -16.91 9.52
N SER A 371 15.27 -15.92 9.12
CA SER A 371 16.23 -16.12 8.03
C SER A 371 17.26 -17.20 8.41
N THR A 372 17.54 -18.10 7.48
CA THR A 372 18.58 -19.13 7.61
C THR A 372 19.76 -18.86 6.69
N ILE A 373 19.77 -17.71 6.01
CA ILE A 373 20.87 -17.29 5.13
C ILE A 373 22.09 -16.91 5.99
N PRO A 374 23.28 -17.46 5.71
CA PRO A 374 24.49 -17.10 6.45
C PRO A 374 24.74 -15.58 6.43
N GLY A 375 24.86 -14.98 7.62
CA GLY A 375 25.10 -13.54 7.78
C GLY A 375 23.84 -12.67 7.81
N VAL A 376 22.66 -13.23 7.51
CA VAL A 376 21.37 -12.53 7.60
C VAL A 376 20.58 -13.12 8.77
N THR A 377 20.24 -12.31 9.76
CA THR A 377 19.61 -12.79 11.00
C THR A 377 18.29 -12.08 11.28
N GLY A 378 17.38 -12.77 11.97
CA GLY A 378 16.10 -12.23 12.40
C GLY A 378 14.94 -12.63 11.50
N ASN A 379 13.74 -12.16 11.87
CA ASN A 379 12.47 -12.46 11.20
C ASN A 379 11.66 -11.18 10.89
N SER A 380 12.33 -10.04 10.82
CA SER A 380 11.73 -8.73 10.59
C SER A 380 12.64 -7.87 9.73
N ILE A 381 12.06 -6.86 9.09
CA ILE A 381 12.81 -5.93 8.25
C ILE A 381 13.32 -4.80 9.14
N THR A 382 14.65 -4.68 9.22
CA THR A 382 15.39 -3.60 9.87
C THR A 382 16.48 -3.13 8.92
N GLN A 383 17.07 -1.96 9.15
CA GLN A 383 18.21 -1.51 8.33
C GLN A 383 19.34 -2.56 8.30
N ALA A 384 19.70 -3.13 9.45
CA ALA A 384 20.74 -4.14 9.54
C ALA A 384 20.40 -5.42 8.76
N TYR A 385 19.12 -5.82 8.76
CA TYR A 385 18.65 -6.93 7.92
C TYR A 385 18.81 -6.60 6.43
N CYS A 386 18.39 -5.41 5.99
CA CYS A 386 18.47 -5.00 4.59
C CYS A 386 19.92 -4.99 4.08
N ASP A 387 20.83 -4.38 4.85
CA ASP A 387 22.25 -4.31 4.47
C ASP A 387 22.88 -5.69 4.37
N ALA A 388 22.58 -6.57 5.35
CA ALA A 388 23.08 -7.94 5.35
C ALA A 388 22.49 -8.78 4.21
N GLN A 389 21.18 -8.64 3.95
CA GLN A 389 20.46 -9.36 2.91
C GLN A 389 20.99 -9.00 1.52
N LYS A 390 21.10 -7.71 1.21
CA LYS A 390 21.61 -7.24 -0.09
C LYS A 390 23.04 -7.69 -0.32
N THR A 391 23.87 -7.63 0.73
CA THR A 391 25.25 -8.13 0.69
C THR A 391 25.30 -9.65 0.45
N ALA A 392 24.50 -10.43 1.18
CA ALA A 392 24.51 -11.89 1.09
C ALA A 392 23.99 -12.41 -0.25
N PHE A 393 23.04 -11.70 -0.87
CA PHE A 393 22.47 -12.05 -2.17
C PHE A 393 23.24 -11.46 -3.36
N GLY A 394 24.12 -10.48 -3.11
CA GLY A 394 24.84 -9.77 -4.17
C GLY A 394 23.96 -8.80 -4.97
N ASP A 395 22.84 -8.35 -4.38
CA ASP A 395 21.91 -7.41 -4.98
C ASP A 395 22.39 -5.97 -4.75
N THR A 396 22.10 -5.06 -5.69
CA THR A 396 22.32 -3.62 -5.47
C THR A 396 21.47 -3.14 -4.29
N ASN A 397 22.10 -2.51 -3.29
CA ASN A 397 21.38 -1.96 -2.14
C ASN A 397 20.80 -0.57 -2.47
N ASP A 398 19.90 -0.49 -3.47
CA ASP A 398 19.28 0.78 -3.84
C ASP A 398 18.32 1.29 -2.74
N PHE A 399 17.78 0.38 -1.93
CA PHE A 399 17.03 0.69 -0.72
C PHE A 399 17.76 1.70 0.18
N ASP A 400 19.03 1.44 0.49
CA ASP A 400 19.83 2.34 1.32
C ASP A 400 20.17 3.65 0.59
N THR A 401 20.42 3.60 -0.73
CA THR A 401 20.70 4.81 -1.52
C THR A 401 19.50 5.78 -1.57
N LYS A 402 18.27 5.27 -1.51
CA LYS A 402 17.04 6.07 -1.44
C LYS A 402 16.60 6.40 0.00
N GLY A 403 17.42 6.06 1.00
CA GLY A 403 17.25 6.47 2.40
C GLY A 403 16.51 5.47 3.29
N GLY A 404 16.31 4.24 2.80
CA GLY A 404 15.87 3.07 3.57
C GLY A 404 14.58 3.27 4.36
N LEU A 405 14.50 2.63 5.54
CA LEU A 405 13.32 2.70 6.41
C LEU A 405 13.03 4.13 6.89
N ALA A 406 14.04 4.98 7.03
CA ALA A 406 13.85 6.36 7.45
C ALA A 406 13.13 7.20 6.38
N ALA A 407 13.44 6.98 5.10
CA ALA A 407 12.74 7.63 3.98
C ALA A 407 11.29 7.11 3.88
N LEU A 408 11.11 5.79 3.90
CA LEU A 408 9.77 5.18 3.89
C LEU A 408 8.92 5.67 5.07
N GLY A 409 9.49 5.71 6.27
CA GLY A 409 8.81 6.17 7.48
C GLY A 409 8.26 7.59 7.33
N LYS A 410 8.97 8.49 6.62
CA LYS A 410 8.45 9.83 6.33
C LYS A 410 7.21 9.80 5.43
N SER A 411 7.18 8.92 4.42
CA SER A 411 5.99 8.68 3.59
C SER A 411 4.81 8.19 4.44
N LEU A 412 5.02 7.12 5.21
CA LEU A 412 3.99 6.56 6.10
C LEU A 412 3.46 7.59 7.12
N GLY A 413 4.31 8.50 7.60
CA GLY A 413 3.91 9.58 8.50
C GLY A 413 3.11 10.71 7.83
N ARG A 414 3.37 11.01 6.55
CA ARG A 414 2.57 11.97 5.76
C ARG A 414 1.18 11.41 5.46
N GLY A 415 1.13 10.14 5.11
CA GLY A 415 -0.08 9.35 4.91
C GLY A 415 -0.13 8.70 3.54
N VAL A 416 -0.74 7.52 3.48
CA VAL A 416 -0.71 6.62 2.32
C VAL A 416 -2.09 6.04 2.02
N VAL A 417 -2.33 5.68 0.76
CA VAL A 417 -3.57 5.07 0.27
C VAL A 417 -3.41 3.54 0.25
N LEU A 418 -4.41 2.82 0.75
CA LEU A 418 -4.47 1.36 0.65
C LEU A 418 -4.85 0.93 -0.76
N VAL A 419 -4.05 0.02 -1.32
CA VAL A 419 -4.25 -0.59 -2.63
C VAL A 419 -4.48 -2.10 -2.48
N LEU A 420 -5.46 -2.62 -3.22
CA LEU A 420 -5.86 -4.03 -3.25
C LEU A 420 -5.93 -4.48 -4.71
N SER A 421 -5.17 -5.50 -5.09
CA SER A 421 -5.07 -5.88 -6.50
C SER A 421 -4.90 -7.38 -6.74
N VAL A 422 -5.13 -7.80 -7.98
CA VAL A 422 -4.75 -9.11 -8.51
C VAL A 422 -4.22 -8.93 -9.93
N TRP A 423 -3.06 -9.49 -10.24
CA TRP A 423 -2.39 -9.31 -11.52
C TRP A 423 -1.43 -10.46 -11.87
N ASP A 424 -1.09 -10.56 -13.14
CA ASP A 424 -0.02 -11.37 -13.70
C ASP A 424 1.08 -10.48 -14.30
N ASP A 425 2.28 -11.02 -14.47
CA ASP A 425 3.46 -10.21 -14.73
C ASP A 425 3.97 -10.36 -16.17
N TYR A 426 3.74 -9.32 -16.97
CA TYR A 426 4.20 -9.22 -18.35
C TYR A 426 5.70 -8.93 -18.51
N ALA A 427 6.40 -8.55 -17.44
CA ALA A 427 7.83 -8.24 -17.49
C ALA A 427 8.69 -9.48 -17.26
N VAL A 428 8.42 -10.22 -16.17
CA VAL A 428 9.26 -11.36 -15.76
C VAL A 428 8.47 -12.54 -15.19
N ASN A 429 7.19 -12.67 -15.57
CA ASN A 429 6.35 -13.85 -15.31
C ASN A 429 6.18 -14.20 -13.81
N MET A 430 6.31 -13.22 -12.90
CA MET A 430 6.19 -13.40 -11.45
C MET A 430 7.30 -14.27 -10.82
N LEU A 431 8.34 -14.61 -11.59
CA LEU A 431 9.40 -15.53 -11.15
C LEU A 431 10.22 -14.98 -9.99
N TRP A 432 10.25 -13.65 -9.83
CA TRP A 432 10.89 -12.99 -8.70
C TRP A 432 10.21 -13.32 -7.35
N LEU A 433 8.91 -13.67 -7.37
CA LEU A 433 8.12 -13.99 -6.19
C LEU A 433 8.10 -15.50 -5.89
N ASP A 434 7.89 -16.35 -6.90
CA ASP A 434 7.48 -17.75 -6.68
C ASP A 434 8.37 -18.82 -7.34
N SER A 435 9.45 -18.44 -8.01
CA SER A 435 10.34 -19.34 -8.75
C SER A 435 11.82 -19.07 -8.48
N ASP A 436 12.71 -19.56 -9.35
CA ASP A 436 14.13 -19.23 -9.39
C ASP A 436 14.35 -18.01 -10.29
N TYR A 437 14.89 -16.92 -9.75
CA TYR A 437 15.17 -15.72 -10.54
C TYR A 437 16.51 -15.07 -10.15
N PRO A 438 17.28 -14.51 -11.10
CA PRO A 438 17.11 -14.68 -12.55
C PRO A 438 17.28 -16.15 -12.95
N THR A 439 16.56 -16.58 -13.99
CA THR A 439 16.45 -17.98 -14.43
C THR A 439 17.78 -18.59 -14.90
N THR A 440 18.80 -17.75 -15.11
CA THR A 440 20.16 -18.12 -15.51
C THR A 440 21.08 -18.42 -14.33
N SER A 441 20.66 -18.12 -13.09
CA SER A 441 21.44 -18.38 -11.89
C SER A 441 21.13 -19.74 -11.28
N SER A 442 22.08 -20.30 -10.52
CA SER A 442 21.87 -21.57 -9.81
C SER A 442 20.82 -21.39 -8.70
N PRO A 443 19.78 -22.25 -8.61
CA PRO A 443 18.81 -22.21 -7.50
C PRO A 443 19.42 -22.36 -6.10
N THR A 444 20.63 -22.92 -6.02
CA THR A 444 21.36 -23.07 -4.75
C THR A 444 22.11 -21.82 -4.32
N ALA A 445 22.25 -20.81 -5.19
CA ALA A 445 22.87 -19.55 -4.81
C ALA A 445 21.92 -18.77 -3.86
N PRO A 446 22.43 -18.20 -2.76
CA PRO A 446 21.61 -17.44 -1.83
C PRO A 446 20.79 -16.37 -2.52
N GLY A 447 19.50 -16.34 -2.20
CA GLY A 447 18.56 -15.37 -2.75
C GLY A 447 17.98 -15.76 -4.10
N VAL A 448 18.44 -16.77 -4.84
CA VAL A 448 17.91 -17.12 -6.20
C VAL A 448 16.58 -17.86 -6.17
N ALA A 449 16.37 -18.81 -5.25
CA ALA A 449 15.11 -19.53 -5.16
C ALA A 449 14.11 -18.79 -4.25
N ARG A 450 12.90 -18.51 -4.75
CA ARG A 450 11.84 -17.75 -4.04
C ARG A 450 10.55 -18.52 -3.88
N GLY A 451 10.42 -19.67 -4.53
CA GLY A 451 9.29 -20.57 -4.40
C GLY A 451 9.52 -21.85 -5.20
N THR A 452 8.47 -22.63 -5.38
CA THR A 452 8.55 -23.95 -6.04
C THR A 452 8.03 -23.94 -7.48
N CYS A 453 7.64 -22.78 -8.00
CA CYS A 453 7.12 -22.68 -9.36
C CYS A 453 8.24 -22.90 -10.38
N ALA A 454 7.91 -23.52 -11.51
CA ALA A 454 8.87 -23.74 -12.58
C ALA A 454 9.30 -22.40 -13.22
N THR A 455 10.55 -22.30 -13.66
CA THR A 455 11.05 -21.11 -14.37
C THR A 455 10.36 -20.84 -15.72
N THR A 456 9.59 -21.81 -16.22
CA THR A 456 8.73 -21.70 -17.41
C THR A 456 7.27 -21.39 -17.09
N SER A 457 6.93 -21.16 -15.82
CA SER A 457 5.57 -20.78 -15.41
C SER A 457 5.34 -19.27 -15.56
N GLY A 458 4.12 -18.82 -15.31
CA GLY A 458 3.80 -17.41 -15.13
C GLY A 458 3.71 -16.56 -16.40
N ALA A 459 3.93 -17.12 -17.59
CA ALA A 459 3.71 -16.41 -18.84
C ALA A 459 2.23 -15.96 -18.93
N PRO A 460 1.94 -14.66 -19.10
CA PRO A 460 0.56 -14.13 -19.06
C PRO A 460 -0.43 -14.90 -19.93
N ALA A 461 -0.07 -15.15 -21.19
CA ALA A 461 -0.93 -15.90 -22.12
C ALA A 461 -1.30 -17.32 -21.64
N ASP A 462 -0.42 -17.97 -20.88
CA ASP A 462 -0.68 -19.28 -20.29
C ASP A 462 -1.53 -19.14 -19.02
N VAL A 463 -1.23 -18.17 -18.15
CA VAL A 463 -1.93 -18.00 -16.87
C VAL A 463 -3.37 -17.50 -17.09
N GLU A 464 -3.57 -16.49 -17.93
CA GLU A 464 -4.89 -15.96 -18.32
C GLU A 464 -5.80 -17.05 -18.89
N LYS A 465 -5.23 -17.96 -19.69
CA LYS A 465 -5.97 -19.06 -20.31
C LYS A 465 -6.26 -20.19 -19.32
N ASN A 466 -5.23 -20.66 -18.61
CA ASN A 466 -5.31 -21.89 -17.83
C ASN A 466 -5.89 -21.67 -16.43
N ASN A 467 -5.85 -20.44 -15.92
CA ASN A 467 -6.28 -20.09 -14.57
C ASN A 467 -7.27 -18.91 -14.58
N ALA A 468 -8.11 -18.80 -15.62
CA ALA A 468 -9.08 -17.71 -15.76
C ALA A 468 -10.01 -17.54 -14.54
N ASN A 469 -10.33 -18.64 -13.86
CA ASN A 469 -11.16 -18.67 -12.66
C ASN A 469 -10.38 -18.44 -11.35
N ALA A 470 -9.10 -18.11 -11.41
CA ALA A 470 -8.31 -17.74 -10.24
C ALA A 470 -8.90 -16.48 -9.58
N SER A 471 -8.71 -16.36 -8.27
CA SER A 471 -9.26 -15.24 -7.51
C SER A 471 -8.54 -15.10 -6.17
N VAL A 472 -8.60 -13.89 -5.62
CA VAL A 472 -8.16 -13.60 -4.27
C VAL A 472 -9.28 -12.94 -3.47
N THR A 473 -9.35 -13.23 -2.18
CA THR A 473 -10.27 -12.54 -1.27
C THR A 473 -9.49 -11.86 -0.16
N TYR A 474 -9.69 -10.56 -0.02
CA TYR A 474 -9.19 -9.76 1.10
C TYR A 474 -10.36 -9.44 2.01
N SER A 475 -10.20 -9.61 3.32
CA SER A 475 -11.28 -9.30 4.23
C SER A 475 -10.80 -8.85 5.60
N ASN A 476 -11.73 -8.36 6.42
CA ASN A 476 -11.48 -8.10 7.84
C ASN A 476 -10.29 -7.16 8.08
N ILE A 477 -10.22 -6.09 7.28
CA ILE A 477 -9.16 -5.08 7.41
C ILE A 477 -9.31 -4.38 8.76
N LYS A 478 -8.18 -4.26 9.48
CA LYS A 478 -8.09 -3.64 10.81
C LYS A 478 -6.84 -2.77 10.88
N ILE A 479 -6.95 -1.64 11.55
CA ILE A 479 -5.80 -0.81 11.94
C ILE A 479 -5.92 -0.40 13.39
N GLY A 480 -4.82 -0.37 14.12
CA GLY A 480 -4.79 0.18 15.47
C GLY A 480 -3.42 0.01 16.15
N PRO A 481 -3.33 0.34 17.45
CA PRO A 481 -2.08 0.22 18.18
C PRO A 481 -1.49 -1.19 18.10
N ILE A 482 -0.17 -1.29 18.21
CA ILE A 482 0.55 -2.57 18.20
C ILE A 482 -0.10 -3.57 19.18
N GLY A 483 -0.49 -4.74 18.68
CA GLY A 483 -1.11 -5.82 19.46
C GLY A 483 -2.62 -5.69 19.70
N SER A 484 -3.31 -4.75 19.06
CA SER A 484 -4.75 -4.51 19.24
C SER A 484 -5.67 -5.30 18.30
N THR A 485 -5.16 -5.73 17.14
CA THR A 485 -5.98 -6.16 15.99
C THR A 485 -6.07 -7.68 15.79
N TYR A 486 -5.38 -8.45 16.63
CA TYR A 486 -5.38 -9.91 16.58
C TYR A 486 -5.51 -10.55 17.96
N THR A 487 -6.00 -11.78 17.98
CA THR A 487 -6.04 -12.66 19.16
C THR A 487 -5.63 -14.07 18.74
N GLY A 488 -5.09 -14.84 19.67
CA GLY A 488 -4.77 -16.25 19.43
C GLY A 488 -3.85 -16.82 20.50
N THR A 489 -3.74 -18.14 20.54
CA THR A 489 -2.78 -18.82 21.41
C THR A 489 -1.39 -18.78 20.78
N THR A 490 -0.35 -18.51 21.57
CA THR A 490 1.04 -18.64 21.10
C THR A 490 1.36 -20.12 20.93
N GLY A 491 1.46 -20.59 19.69
CA GLY A 491 1.86 -21.95 19.39
C GLY A 491 3.36 -22.13 19.62
N THR A 492 3.77 -22.81 20.69
CA THR A 492 5.11 -23.41 20.76
C THR A 492 5.15 -24.58 19.78
N GLY A 493 5.74 -24.37 18.61
CA GLY A 493 5.91 -25.40 17.59
C GLY A 493 6.61 -26.64 18.16
N THR A 494 5.85 -27.70 18.38
CA THR A 494 6.36 -29.08 18.47
C THR A 494 5.39 -29.96 17.70
N THR A 495 5.78 -30.30 16.48
CA THR A 495 5.13 -31.30 15.66
C THR A 495 5.34 -32.68 16.29
N SER A 496 4.27 -33.29 16.80
CA SER A 496 4.23 -34.74 17.07
C SER A 496 3.11 -35.35 16.23
N VAL A 497 3.53 -36.17 15.26
CA VAL A 497 2.70 -37.11 14.51
C VAL A 497 2.19 -38.17 15.50
N GLY A 498 0.89 -38.50 15.47
CA GLY A 498 0.35 -39.54 16.35
C GLY A 498 -1.08 -39.97 15.98
N ASN A 499 -1.19 -41.23 15.58
CA ASN A 499 -2.37 -41.97 15.12
C ASN A 499 -3.65 -41.83 15.95
N GLY A 500 -4.78 -41.99 15.26
CA GLY A 500 -6.11 -42.03 15.82
C GLY A 500 -6.36 -43.17 16.82
N HIS A 501 -7.09 -42.82 17.88
CA HIS A 501 -7.87 -43.77 18.65
C HIS A 501 -9.12 -43.09 19.22
N THR A 502 -10.26 -43.77 19.08
CA THR A 502 -11.61 -43.35 19.48
C THR A 502 -11.79 -43.57 20.97
N THR A 503 -12.17 -42.55 21.75
CA THR A 503 -12.85 -42.73 23.05
C THR A 503 -13.64 -41.49 23.54
N THR A 504 -14.91 -41.76 23.79
CA THR A 504 -15.82 -41.34 24.89
C THR A 504 -15.50 -40.09 25.72
N SER A 505 -16.48 -39.18 25.75
CA SER A 505 -16.53 -37.94 26.53
C SER A 505 -16.55 -38.15 28.04
N THR A 506 -15.55 -37.60 28.74
CA THR A 506 -15.58 -37.39 30.20
C THR A 506 -15.17 -35.94 30.49
N ALA A 507 -15.92 -35.25 31.36
CA ALA A 507 -15.67 -33.86 31.73
C ALA A 507 -14.38 -33.73 32.56
N THR A 508 -13.44 -32.91 32.09
CA THR A 508 -12.20 -32.59 32.80
C THR A 508 -12.24 -31.15 33.33
N SER A 509 -11.96 -31.02 34.62
CA SER A 509 -11.71 -29.75 35.33
C SER A 509 -10.54 -28.97 34.71
N SER A 510 -10.66 -27.65 34.69
CA SER A 510 -9.62 -26.69 34.29
C SER A 510 -8.24 -27.04 34.85
N ALA A 511 -7.21 -27.04 34.00
CA ALA A 511 -5.82 -27.22 34.41
C ALA A 511 -5.39 -26.10 35.39
N PRO A 512 -4.52 -26.37 36.38
CA PRO A 512 -4.02 -25.34 37.29
C PRO A 512 -3.22 -24.27 36.55
N SER A 513 -3.41 -23.01 36.91
CA SER A 513 -2.58 -21.90 36.41
C SER A 513 -1.10 -22.15 36.69
N ALA A 514 -0.23 -21.79 35.74
CA ALA A 514 1.22 -21.86 35.92
C ALA A 514 1.64 -21.11 37.20
N THR A 515 2.55 -21.70 37.95
CA THR A 515 3.01 -21.19 39.25
C THR A 515 4.51 -20.94 39.19
N GLN A 516 4.98 -19.83 39.76
CA GLN A 516 6.39 -19.44 39.80
C GLN A 516 7.10 -20.05 41.02
N THR A 517 8.34 -20.48 40.82
CA THR A 517 9.24 -20.97 41.87
C THR A 517 9.55 -19.91 42.93
N LYS A 518 9.86 -20.34 44.16
CA LYS A 518 10.35 -19.44 45.22
C LYS A 518 11.61 -18.71 44.72
N TYR A 519 11.68 -17.40 44.94
CA TYR A 519 12.67 -16.46 44.42
C TYR A 519 12.56 -16.11 42.92
N GLY A 520 11.60 -16.67 42.18
CA GLY A 520 11.32 -16.25 40.81
C GLY A 520 10.60 -14.90 40.73
N GLN A 521 10.78 -14.18 39.62
CA GLN A 521 10.02 -12.96 39.33
C GLN A 521 8.55 -13.32 39.15
N CYS A 522 7.63 -12.58 39.77
CA CYS A 522 6.19 -12.84 39.76
C CYS A 522 5.37 -11.60 39.37
N GLY A 523 6.04 -10.53 38.94
CA GLY A 523 5.40 -9.28 38.54
C GLY A 523 6.41 -8.21 38.17
N GLY A 524 5.90 -7.07 37.71
CA GLY A 524 6.67 -5.94 37.20
C GLY A 524 6.19 -5.49 35.82
N ILE A 525 6.33 -4.21 35.51
CA ILE A 525 6.04 -3.67 34.17
C ILE A 525 6.85 -4.46 33.13
N GLY A 526 6.17 -5.07 32.15
CA GLY A 526 6.76 -5.88 31.09
C GLY A 526 6.94 -7.37 31.42
N TYR A 527 6.63 -7.83 32.62
CA TYR A 527 6.71 -9.26 32.97
C TYR A 527 5.45 -10.02 32.50
N SER A 528 5.66 -11.07 31.69
CA SER A 528 4.60 -11.91 31.09
C SER A 528 4.53 -13.34 31.64
N GLY A 529 5.36 -13.66 32.64
CA GLY A 529 5.42 -15.00 33.23
C GLY A 529 4.37 -15.24 34.35
N PRO A 530 4.44 -16.39 35.03
CA PRO A 530 3.49 -16.74 36.09
C PRO A 530 3.51 -15.74 37.25
N THR A 531 2.32 -15.31 37.70
CA THR A 531 2.13 -14.33 38.79
C THR A 531 1.78 -14.99 40.13
N ALA A 532 1.31 -16.24 40.11
CA ALA A 532 1.07 -17.05 41.30
C ALA A 532 2.38 -17.68 41.77
N CYS A 533 2.70 -17.58 43.06
CA CYS A 533 3.92 -18.16 43.64
C CYS A 533 3.69 -19.57 44.17
N ALA A 534 4.76 -20.38 44.19
CA ALA A 534 4.73 -21.73 44.76
C ALA A 534 4.26 -21.69 46.21
N SER A 535 3.54 -22.74 46.62
CA SER A 535 2.97 -22.85 47.97
C SER A 535 4.01 -22.55 49.04
N GLY A 536 3.67 -21.67 49.98
CA GLY A 536 4.59 -21.20 51.03
C GLY A 536 5.44 -19.97 50.66
N SER A 537 5.17 -19.33 49.52
CA SER A 537 5.76 -18.04 49.15
C SER A 537 4.70 -17.07 48.63
N THR A 538 4.97 -15.76 48.69
CA THR A 538 4.04 -14.72 48.21
C THR A 538 4.78 -13.74 47.31
N CYS A 539 4.09 -13.25 46.26
CA CYS A 539 4.66 -12.27 45.37
C CYS A 539 4.82 -10.92 46.09
N LYS A 540 6.07 -10.52 46.36
CA LYS A 540 6.43 -9.26 47.01
C LYS A 540 6.96 -8.28 45.97
N VAL A 541 6.32 -7.12 45.89
CA VAL A 541 6.75 -6.02 45.01
C VAL A 541 8.04 -5.42 45.55
N SER A 542 9.07 -5.32 44.72
CA SER A 542 10.32 -4.62 45.04
C SER A 542 10.33 -3.21 44.44
N ASN A 543 9.92 -3.09 43.17
CA ASN A 543 9.73 -1.82 42.48
C ASN A 543 8.76 -1.98 41.30
N ALA A 544 8.49 -0.91 40.56
CA ALA A 544 7.54 -0.91 39.45
C ALA A 544 7.84 -1.95 38.35
N TYR A 545 9.12 -2.34 38.19
CA TYR A 545 9.58 -3.28 37.16
C TYR A 545 9.83 -4.69 37.69
N TYR A 546 9.75 -4.91 39.00
CA TYR A 546 10.14 -6.19 39.59
C TYR A 546 9.38 -6.54 40.88
N SER A 547 8.76 -7.71 40.87
CA SER A 547 8.20 -8.39 42.05
C SER A 547 8.74 -9.82 42.12
N GLN A 548 8.96 -10.34 43.31
CA GLN A 548 9.59 -11.65 43.52
C GLN A 548 8.80 -12.52 44.51
N CYS A 549 8.73 -13.84 44.28
CA CYS A 549 8.18 -14.79 45.24
C CYS A 549 9.12 -14.95 46.44
N LEU A 550 8.70 -14.56 47.65
CA LEU A 550 9.48 -14.69 48.89
C LEU A 550 8.80 -15.57 49.94
#